data_AF-A0A166LWB6-F1
#
_entry.id   AF-A0A166LWB6-F1
#
_cell.length_a   1.000
_cell.length_b   1.000
_cell.length_c   1.000
_cell.angle_alpha   90.00
_cell.angle_beta   90.00
_cell.angle_gamma   90.00
#
_symmetry.space_group_name_H-M   'P 1'
#
loop_
_entity.id
_entity.type
_entity.pdbx_description
1 polymer ?
#
loop_
_entity_poly.entity_id
_entity_poly.type
_entity_poly.pdbx_seq_one_letter_code
_entity_poly.pdbx_strand_id
1 'polypeptide(L)'
;MMRQIMDALRVDGIPFDEDGNRIRCFPHVVNIAVQTALKYLSTTTFDPAVLDDFEAQHENPEALKQDADYRTALEADVVQSARQLVEKCRASGLRREEFAETIEDGNSQGGWGENKKPLRVVSLLKDMEIRWSSTFLMVDRVLELAPAIDSFMKKDKQHSIAYLALRPTELQVLADIRKFLQVPHVVQELVSAEKTPTLSLVLPLYEQLIVMLDNLAEQLPKLAHAIKAATTKLEEYMEKTRKTPMHIFAMMFQLYCRILITVS
;
A
#
# COMPACT_ATOMS: atom_id res chain seq x y z
N MET A 1 20.71 -5.09 19.93
CA MET A 1 20.55 -3.64 20.13
C MET A 1 19.72 -3.31 21.39
N MET A 2 18.40 -3.55 21.46
CA MET A 2 17.60 -3.19 22.65
C MET A 2 18.07 -3.86 23.95
N ARG A 3 18.44 -5.15 23.89
CA ARG A 3 19.02 -5.86 25.04
C ARG A 3 20.31 -5.25 25.56
N GLN A 4 21.20 -4.83 24.66
CA GLN A 4 22.46 -4.17 25.03
C GLN A 4 22.23 -2.81 25.69
N ILE A 5 21.22 -2.06 25.23
CA ILE A 5 20.80 -0.80 25.86
C ILE A 5 20.24 -1.08 27.26
N MET A 6 19.38 -2.10 27.39
CA MET A 6 18.84 -2.51 28.67
C MET A 6 19.94 -2.89 29.66
N ASP A 7 20.92 -3.69 29.24
CA ASP A 7 22.03 -4.11 30.08
C ASP A 7 22.87 -2.92 30.54
N ALA A 8 23.19 -1.98 29.63
CA ALA A 8 23.93 -0.76 29.96
C ALA A 8 23.17 0.15 30.96
N LEU A 9 21.87 0.38 30.74
CA LEU A 9 21.07 1.23 31.62
C LEU A 9 20.84 0.63 33.01
N ARG A 10 20.76 -0.70 33.10
CA ARG A 10 20.63 -1.40 34.38
C ARG A 10 21.88 -1.30 35.25
N VAL A 11 23.07 -1.21 34.64
CA VAL A 11 24.32 -0.93 35.39
C VAL A 11 24.22 0.41 36.13
N ASP A 12 23.57 1.39 35.53
CA ASP A 12 23.35 2.71 36.11
C ASP A 12 22.10 2.79 37.03
N GLY A 13 21.46 1.65 37.32
CA GLY A 13 20.26 1.58 38.15
C GLY A 13 18.99 2.13 37.50
N ILE A 14 18.99 2.35 36.18
CA ILE A 14 17.85 2.89 35.43
C ILE A 14 16.95 1.71 35.02
N PRO A 15 15.65 1.68 35.43
CA PRO A 15 14.74 0.63 35.03
C PRO A 15 14.43 0.74 33.53
N PHE A 16 14.77 -0.31 32.79
CA PHE A 16 14.51 -0.43 31.35
C PHE A 16 14.12 -1.87 31.01
N ASP A 17 13.11 -2.01 30.16
CA ASP A 17 12.59 -3.24 29.60
C ASP A 17 12.67 -3.19 28.06
N GLU A 18 13.26 -4.20 27.45
CA GLU A 18 13.53 -4.19 26.01
C GLU A 18 12.27 -4.19 25.13
N ASP A 19 11.15 -4.70 25.63
CA ASP A 19 9.85 -4.72 24.94
C ASP A 19 8.95 -3.57 25.39
N GLY A 20 8.86 -3.34 26.70
CA GLY A 20 8.02 -2.33 27.34
C GLY A 20 8.44 -0.90 27.01
N ASN A 21 9.73 -0.64 26.84
CA ASN A 21 10.23 0.69 26.48
C ASN A 21 10.41 0.90 24.97
N ARG A 22 10.01 -0.06 24.13
CA ARG A 22 10.13 0.06 22.67
C ARG A 22 8.83 0.49 22.00
N ILE A 23 8.71 1.79 21.71
CA ILE A 23 7.61 2.32 20.90
C ILE A 23 7.82 1.94 19.43
N ARG A 24 6.83 1.26 18.85
CA ARG A 24 6.84 0.85 17.44
C ARG A 24 6.19 1.93 16.58
N CYS A 25 6.84 2.27 15.48
CA CYS A 25 6.35 3.28 14.55
C CYS A 25 5.18 2.72 13.73
N PHE A 26 3.97 3.28 13.90
CA PHE A 26 2.77 2.81 13.21
C PHE A 26 2.91 2.80 11.67
N PRO A 27 3.34 3.89 11.00
CA PRO A 27 3.59 3.85 9.55
C PRO A 27 4.58 2.79 9.10
N HIS A 28 5.59 2.48 9.91
CA HIS A 28 6.56 1.43 9.59
C HIS A 28 5.91 0.04 9.66
N VAL A 29 5.06 -0.21 10.65
CA VAL A 29 4.31 -1.48 10.75
C VAL A 29 3.30 -1.62 9.61
N VAL A 30 2.59 -0.55 9.26
CA VAL A 30 1.69 -0.54 8.09
C VAL A 30 2.48 -0.86 6.81
N ASN A 31 3.67 -0.29 6.62
CA ASN A 31 4.54 -0.67 5.51
C ASN A 31 4.89 -2.16 5.51
N ILE A 32 5.23 -2.74 6.66
CA ILE A 32 5.50 -4.18 6.76
C ILE A 32 4.28 -4.99 6.30
N ALA A 33 3.09 -4.68 6.80
CA ALA A 33 1.86 -5.39 6.44
C ALA A 33 1.54 -5.29 4.93
N VAL A 34 1.69 -4.10 4.34
CA VAL A 34 1.46 -3.91 2.89
C VAL A 34 2.49 -4.66 2.05
N GLN A 35 3.76 -4.62 2.43
CA GLN A 35 4.82 -5.36 1.73
C GLN A 35 4.59 -6.87 1.84
N THR A 36 4.14 -7.36 3.01
CA THR A 36 3.71 -8.75 3.17
C THR A 36 2.57 -9.07 2.20
N ALA A 37 1.51 -8.26 2.12
CA ALA A 37 0.43 -8.51 1.19
C ALA A 37 0.91 -8.55 -0.28
N LEU A 38 1.70 -7.56 -0.71
CA LEU A 38 2.25 -7.51 -2.08
C LEU A 38 3.12 -8.73 -2.39
N LYS A 39 3.89 -9.22 -1.41
CA LYS A 39 4.64 -10.49 -1.51
C LYS A 39 3.70 -11.69 -1.73
N TYR A 40 2.58 -11.77 -1.01
CA TYR A 40 1.61 -12.86 -1.19
C TYR A 40 0.75 -12.74 -2.47
N LEU A 41 0.84 -11.62 -3.17
CA LEU A 41 0.17 -11.41 -4.45
C LEU A 41 0.99 -11.84 -5.66
N SER A 42 2.32 -11.96 -5.55
CA SER A 42 3.21 -12.29 -6.67
C SER A 42 4.19 -13.40 -6.32
N THR A 43 4.60 -14.21 -7.29
CA THR A 43 5.57 -15.31 -7.09
C THR A 43 7.03 -14.87 -7.26
N THR A 44 7.28 -13.60 -7.62
CA THR A 44 8.58 -13.14 -8.13
C THR A 44 9.54 -12.63 -7.06
N THR A 45 9.08 -12.39 -5.82
CA THR A 45 9.91 -11.81 -4.74
C THR A 45 10.34 -12.84 -3.68
N PHE A 46 10.64 -14.08 -4.09
CA PHE A 46 11.08 -15.10 -3.13
C PHE A 46 12.61 -15.20 -3.06
N ASP A 47 13.16 -14.93 -1.87
CA ASP A 47 14.42 -15.53 -1.42
C ASP A 47 14.06 -16.86 -0.74
N PRO A 48 14.38 -18.03 -1.35
CA PRO A 48 14.09 -19.35 -0.79
C PRO A 48 14.69 -19.60 0.60
N ALA A 49 15.64 -18.76 1.04
CA ALA A 49 16.29 -18.88 2.34
C ALA A 49 15.46 -18.33 3.51
N VAL A 50 14.37 -17.58 3.25
CA VAL A 50 13.45 -17.12 4.30
C VAL A 50 12.26 -18.08 4.36
N LEU A 51 12.40 -19.13 5.16
CA LEU A 51 11.27 -19.98 5.57
C LEU A 51 10.23 -19.08 6.25
N ASP A 52 9.13 -18.81 5.55
CA ASP A 52 8.01 -18.05 6.10
C ASP A 52 6.96 -19.06 6.56
N ASP A 53 6.84 -19.28 7.87
CA ASP A 53 5.80 -20.13 8.47
C ASP A 53 4.36 -19.69 8.06
N PHE A 54 4.22 -18.50 7.46
CA PHE A 54 2.97 -17.96 6.93
C PHE A 54 2.48 -18.61 5.61
N GLU A 55 3.35 -19.14 4.75
CA GLU A 55 2.93 -19.76 3.47
C GLU A 55 2.03 -20.99 3.70
N ALA A 56 2.29 -21.74 4.77
CA ALA A 56 1.48 -22.90 5.15
C ALA A 56 0.07 -22.52 5.63
N GLN A 57 -0.20 -21.26 5.96
CA GLN A 57 -1.47 -20.80 6.56
C GLN A 57 -2.44 -20.13 5.57
N HIS A 58 -2.00 -19.76 4.37
CA HIS A 58 -2.77 -18.94 3.45
C HIS A 58 -2.84 -19.56 2.05
N GLU A 59 -3.57 -20.67 1.92
CA GLU A 59 -3.86 -21.27 0.62
C GLU A 59 -4.58 -20.27 -0.32
N ASN A 60 -4.31 -20.39 -1.62
CA ASN A 60 -5.01 -19.62 -2.64
C ASN A 60 -6.53 -19.85 -2.53
N PRO A 61 -7.33 -18.78 -2.49
CA PRO A 61 -8.78 -18.89 -2.36
C PRO A 61 -9.37 -19.53 -3.61
N GLU A 62 -10.48 -20.24 -3.46
CA GLU A 62 -11.15 -20.94 -4.57
C GLU A 62 -11.54 -19.98 -5.71
N ALA A 63 -11.96 -18.75 -5.37
CA ALA A 63 -12.26 -17.71 -6.34
C ALA A 63 -11.06 -17.31 -7.21
N LEU A 64 -9.82 -17.43 -6.69
CA LEU A 64 -8.59 -17.20 -7.46
C LEU A 64 -8.23 -18.43 -8.29
N LYS A 65 -8.40 -19.64 -7.75
CA LYS A 65 -8.14 -20.90 -8.46
C LYS A 65 -9.01 -21.03 -9.73
N GLN A 66 -10.24 -20.53 -9.68
CA GLN A 66 -11.20 -20.56 -10.78
C GLN A 66 -10.92 -19.55 -11.90
N ASP A 67 -10.11 -18.52 -11.65
CA ASP A 67 -9.79 -17.47 -12.63
C ASP A 67 -8.31 -17.51 -13.01
N ALA A 68 -8.01 -18.33 -14.02
CA ALA A 68 -6.64 -18.56 -14.47
C ALA A 68 -5.95 -17.29 -15.02
N ASP A 69 -6.69 -16.42 -15.70
CA ASP A 69 -6.14 -15.19 -16.28
C ASP A 69 -5.79 -14.18 -15.18
N TYR A 70 -6.68 -14.02 -14.20
CA TYR A 70 -6.42 -13.17 -13.03
C TYR A 70 -5.24 -13.68 -12.21
N ARG A 71 -5.17 -15.00 -11.98
CA ARG A 71 -4.05 -15.63 -11.28
C ARG A 71 -2.74 -15.44 -12.02
N THR A 72 -2.73 -15.62 -13.34
CA THR A 72 -1.53 -15.41 -14.16
C THR A 72 -1.04 -13.97 -14.08
N ALA A 73 -1.96 -12.99 -14.08
CA ALA A 73 -1.60 -11.58 -13.94
C ALA A 73 -1.02 -11.24 -12.55
N LEU A 74 -1.51 -11.88 -11.49
CA LEU A 74 -0.95 -11.77 -10.14
C LEU A 74 0.45 -12.38 -10.04
N GLU A 75 0.61 -13.63 -10.50
CA GLU A 75 1.88 -14.36 -10.49
C GLU A 75 2.97 -13.63 -11.29
N ALA A 76 2.58 -12.95 -12.39
CA ALA A 76 3.48 -12.14 -13.21
C ALA A 76 3.85 -10.76 -12.60
N ASP A 77 3.37 -10.43 -11.40
CA ASP A 77 3.55 -9.14 -10.74
C ASP A 77 3.09 -7.96 -11.62
N VAL A 78 1.76 -7.78 -11.69
CA VAL A 78 1.15 -6.66 -12.41
C VAL A 78 1.59 -5.28 -11.87
N VAL A 79 1.99 -5.18 -10.60
CA VAL A 79 2.50 -3.93 -10.02
C VAL A 79 3.86 -3.59 -10.60
N GLN A 80 4.75 -4.58 -10.72
CA GLN A 80 6.03 -4.43 -11.41
C GLN A 80 5.86 -4.12 -12.90
N SER A 81 4.87 -4.74 -13.56
CA SER A 81 4.52 -4.41 -14.95
C SER A 81 4.12 -2.93 -15.08
N ALA A 82 3.27 -2.42 -14.18
CA ALA A 82 2.91 -1.01 -14.13
C ALA A 82 4.13 -0.11 -13.86
N ARG A 83 5.04 -0.52 -12.99
CA ARG A 83 6.29 0.21 -12.69
C ARG A 83 7.17 0.34 -13.94
N GLN A 84 7.38 -0.74 -14.67
CA GLN A 84 8.15 -0.74 -15.92
C GLN A 84 7.52 0.15 -16.99
N LEU A 85 6.19 0.07 -17.15
CA LEU A 85 5.46 0.94 -18.06
C LEU A 85 5.71 2.41 -17.72
N VAL A 86 5.54 2.80 -16.46
CA VAL A 86 5.72 4.18 -16.00
C VAL A 86 7.16 4.65 -16.22
N GLU A 87 8.15 3.82 -15.89
CA GLU A 87 9.55 4.14 -16.09
C GLU A 87 9.87 4.41 -17.56
N LYS A 88 9.39 3.57 -18.47
CA LYS A 88 9.65 3.70 -19.91
C LYS A 88 8.90 4.86 -20.54
N CYS A 89 7.65 5.10 -20.15
CA CYS A 89 6.90 6.30 -20.56
C CYS A 89 7.59 7.59 -20.10
N ARG A 90 8.29 7.57 -18.96
CA ARG A 90 8.96 8.74 -18.38
C ARG A 90 10.46 8.82 -18.67
N ALA A 91 11.00 7.91 -19.49
CA ALA A 91 12.45 7.75 -19.65
C ALA A 91 13.15 8.99 -20.24
N SER A 92 12.44 9.83 -21.00
CA SER A 92 12.99 11.05 -21.62
C SER A 92 12.08 12.26 -21.43
N GLY A 93 12.61 13.47 -21.67
CA GLY A 93 11.80 14.70 -21.75
C GLY A 93 10.75 14.60 -22.85
N LEU A 94 11.17 14.22 -24.05
CA LEU A 94 10.31 14.07 -25.22
C LEU A 94 9.11 13.15 -24.96
N ARG A 95 9.30 11.97 -24.33
CA ARG A 95 8.17 11.08 -24.04
C ARG A 95 7.18 11.66 -23.04
N ARG A 96 7.65 12.48 -22.09
CA ARG A 96 6.78 13.15 -21.12
C ARG A 96 5.94 14.24 -21.79
N GLU A 97 6.55 14.98 -22.70
CA GLU A 97 5.87 16.00 -23.52
C GLU A 97 4.86 15.35 -24.46
N GLU A 98 5.27 14.35 -25.25
CA GLU A 98 4.37 13.63 -26.16
C GLU A 98 3.21 12.94 -25.41
N PHE A 99 3.44 12.46 -24.17
CA PHE A 99 2.38 11.92 -23.34
C PHE A 99 1.40 13.01 -22.87
N ALA A 100 1.89 14.18 -22.48
CA ALA A 100 1.03 15.32 -22.13
C ALA A 100 0.20 15.79 -23.34
N GLU A 101 0.83 15.92 -24.51
CA GLU A 101 0.15 16.23 -25.78
C GLU A 101 -0.92 15.18 -26.10
N THR A 102 -0.64 13.89 -25.87
CA THR A 102 -1.66 12.83 -26.06
C THR A 102 -2.89 13.06 -25.20
N ILE A 103 -2.71 13.49 -23.94
CA ILE A 103 -3.81 13.81 -23.03
C ILE A 103 -4.59 15.04 -23.54
N GLU A 104 -3.89 16.09 -23.95
CA GLU A 104 -4.46 17.34 -24.46
C GLU A 104 -5.26 17.13 -25.75
N ASP A 105 -4.72 16.35 -26.68
CA ASP A 105 -5.37 15.98 -27.94
C ASP A 105 -6.69 15.25 -27.68
N GLY A 106 -6.66 14.20 -26.85
CA GLY A 106 -7.87 13.45 -26.52
C GLY A 106 -8.89 14.28 -25.73
N ASN A 107 -8.44 15.18 -24.85
CA ASN A 107 -9.33 16.14 -24.19
C ASN A 107 -10.02 17.08 -25.20
N SER A 108 -9.27 17.56 -26.20
CA SER A 108 -9.79 18.43 -27.26
C SER A 108 -10.75 17.72 -28.20
N GLN A 109 -10.59 16.41 -28.38
CA GLN A 109 -11.46 15.54 -29.20
C GLN A 109 -12.75 15.08 -28.47
N GLY A 110 -13.03 15.66 -27.30
CA GLY A 110 -14.24 15.37 -26.53
C GLY A 110 -14.01 14.41 -25.37
N GLY A 111 -12.78 14.26 -24.88
CA GLY A 111 -12.47 13.53 -23.64
C GLY A 111 -12.31 12.02 -23.81
N TRP A 112 -12.22 11.31 -22.69
CA TRP A 112 -11.78 9.93 -22.62
C TRP A 112 -12.88 8.98 -22.12
N GLY A 113 -12.81 7.73 -22.59
CA GLY A 113 -13.76 6.67 -22.24
C GLY A 113 -15.18 6.92 -22.74
N GLU A 114 -16.12 6.07 -22.31
CA GLU A 114 -17.52 6.14 -22.74
C GLU A 114 -18.20 7.45 -22.33
N ASN A 115 -17.84 7.98 -21.16
CA ASN A 115 -18.41 9.21 -20.60
C ASN A 115 -17.76 10.49 -21.13
N LYS A 116 -16.80 10.41 -22.07
CA LYS A 116 -16.18 11.58 -22.70
C LYS A 116 -15.61 12.59 -21.67
N LYS A 117 -15.05 12.06 -20.58
CA LYS A 117 -14.56 12.88 -19.46
C LYS A 117 -13.15 13.38 -19.76
N PRO A 118 -12.84 14.68 -19.60
CA PRO A 118 -11.47 15.15 -19.74
C PRO A 118 -10.59 14.59 -18.62
N LEU A 119 -9.37 14.17 -18.98
CA LEU A 119 -8.34 13.75 -18.05
C LEU A 119 -7.49 14.94 -17.63
N ARG A 120 -6.92 14.89 -16.43
CA ARG A 120 -5.96 15.91 -16.01
C ARG A 120 -4.67 15.75 -16.81
N VAL A 121 -4.11 16.85 -17.29
CA VAL A 121 -2.81 16.87 -17.97
C VAL A 121 -1.71 16.79 -16.91
N VAL A 122 -1.44 15.57 -16.44
CA VAL A 122 -0.45 15.30 -15.39
C VAL A 122 0.45 14.14 -15.79
N SER A 123 1.70 14.22 -15.36
CA SER A 123 2.68 13.18 -15.67
C SER A 123 2.47 11.91 -14.81
N LEU A 124 2.85 10.74 -15.32
CA LEU A 124 2.80 9.47 -14.54
C LEU A 124 3.68 9.57 -13.28
N LEU A 125 3.34 8.89 -12.18
CA LEU A 125 4.11 8.96 -10.93
C LEU A 125 5.04 7.75 -10.82
N LYS A 126 6.33 7.98 -10.51
CA LYS A 126 7.27 6.87 -10.25
C LYS A 126 7.01 6.30 -8.86
N ASP A 127 7.17 5.00 -8.75
CA ASP A 127 7.18 4.31 -7.47
C ASP A 127 8.56 4.38 -6.79
N MET A 128 8.56 4.39 -5.47
CA MET A 128 9.71 4.23 -4.59
C MET A 128 9.50 2.93 -3.81
N GLU A 129 10.26 1.90 -4.15
CA GLU A 129 10.11 0.53 -3.62
C GLU A 129 9.99 0.45 -2.07
N ILE A 130 10.72 1.31 -1.37
CA ILE A 130 10.74 1.37 0.11
C ILE A 130 9.51 2.04 0.73
N ARG A 131 8.57 2.59 -0.05
CA ARG A 131 7.37 3.30 0.44
C ARG A 131 6.12 2.82 -0.29
N TRP A 132 5.34 1.97 0.37
CA TRP A 132 4.06 1.48 -0.18
C TRP A 132 3.09 2.59 -0.65
N SER A 133 3.13 3.78 -0.04
CA SER A 133 2.27 4.90 -0.44
C SER A 133 2.63 5.47 -1.82
N SER A 134 3.88 5.39 -2.27
CA SER A 134 4.21 5.72 -3.66
C SER A 134 3.71 4.67 -4.62
N THR A 135 3.65 3.40 -4.22
CA THR A 135 3.07 2.32 -5.03
C THR A 135 1.60 2.59 -5.25
N PHE A 136 0.86 2.95 -4.20
CA PHE A 136 -0.54 3.38 -4.31
C PHE A 136 -0.70 4.54 -5.29
N LEU A 137 0.07 5.62 -5.12
CA LEU A 137 -0.03 6.83 -5.96
C LEU A 137 0.34 6.56 -7.43
N MET A 138 1.34 5.71 -7.69
CA MET A 138 1.68 5.25 -9.03
C MET A 138 0.50 4.50 -9.65
N VAL A 139 -0.02 3.51 -8.94
CA VAL A 139 -1.12 2.66 -9.42
C VAL A 139 -2.38 3.48 -9.69
N ASP A 140 -2.76 4.35 -8.75
CA ASP A 140 -3.90 5.25 -8.88
C ASP A 140 -3.76 6.14 -10.14
N ARG A 141 -2.56 6.68 -10.39
CA ARG A 141 -2.27 7.49 -11.58
C ARG A 141 -2.29 6.67 -12.87
N VAL A 142 -1.79 5.44 -12.87
CA VAL A 142 -1.83 4.55 -14.03
C VAL A 142 -3.27 4.22 -14.40
N LEU A 143 -4.12 3.91 -13.42
CA LEU A 143 -5.53 3.61 -13.65
C LEU A 143 -6.31 4.86 -14.11
N GLU A 144 -6.03 6.04 -13.52
CA GLU A 144 -6.62 7.33 -13.95
C GLU A 144 -6.33 7.59 -15.43
N LEU A 145 -5.08 7.37 -15.86
CA LEU A 145 -4.61 7.70 -17.20
C LEU A 145 -4.61 6.52 -18.16
N ALA A 146 -5.21 5.38 -17.81
CA ALA A 146 -5.19 4.17 -18.63
C ALA A 146 -5.65 4.39 -20.09
N PRO A 147 -6.72 5.15 -20.38
CA PRO A 147 -7.11 5.45 -21.76
C PRO A 147 -6.06 6.26 -22.53
N ALA A 148 -5.41 7.22 -21.88
CA ALA A 148 -4.36 8.02 -22.48
C ALA A 148 -3.07 7.21 -22.69
N ILE A 149 -2.74 6.32 -21.76
CA ILE A 149 -1.63 5.36 -21.89
C ILE A 149 -1.87 4.46 -23.10
N ASP A 150 -3.05 3.87 -23.23
CA ASP A 150 -3.40 3.01 -24.37
C ASP A 150 -3.28 3.75 -25.72
N SER A 151 -3.81 4.98 -25.79
CA SER A 151 -3.66 5.83 -26.98
C SER A 151 -2.19 6.18 -27.28
N PHE A 152 -1.42 6.51 -26.24
CA PHE A 152 0.00 6.83 -26.36
C PHE A 152 0.83 5.65 -26.86
N MET A 153 0.55 4.44 -26.37
CA MET A 153 1.25 3.21 -26.78
C MET A 153 0.99 2.83 -28.24
N LYS A 154 -0.13 3.27 -28.82
CA LYS A 154 -0.48 3.03 -30.24
C LYS A 154 0.20 3.98 -31.22
N LYS A 155 0.87 5.05 -30.75
CA LYS A 155 1.63 5.95 -31.62
C LYS A 155 2.86 5.21 -32.19
N ASP A 156 3.15 5.40 -33.48
CA ASP A 156 4.27 4.74 -34.17
C ASP A 156 5.62 4.92 -33.44
N LYS A 157 5.85 6.10 -32.88
CA LYS A 157 7.07 6.43 -32.11
C LYS A 157 7.26 5.57 -30.85
N GLN A 158 6.19 4.98 -30.32
CA GLN A 158 6.20 4.19 -29.09
C GLN A 158 6.20 2.68 -29.31
N HIS A 159 6.40 2.20 -30.54
CA HIS A 159 6.52 0.77 -30.84
C HIS A 159 7.55 0.04 -29.94
N SER A 160 8.63 0.73 -29.56
CA SER A 160 9.67 0.16 -28.67
C SER A 160 9.20 -0.14 -27.24
N ILE A 161 8.06 0.39 -26.80
CA ILE A 161 7.50 0.21 -25.45
C ILE A 161 6.06 -0.30 -25.46
N ALA A 162 5.45 -0.46 -26.63
CA ALA A 162 4.07 -0.93 -26.80
C ALA A 162 3.82 -2.31 -26.17
N TYR A 163 4.84 -3.17 -26.09
CA TYR A 163 4.76 -4.47 -25.43
C TYR A 163 4.51 -4.40 -23.92
N LEU A 164 4.70 -3.23 -23.30
CA LEU A 164 4.42 -3.00 -21.87
C LEU A 164 2.96 -2.61 -21.61
N ALA A 165 2.14 -2.41 -22.65
CA ALA A 165 0.75 -2.04 -22.50
C ALA A 165 -0.01 -3.09 -21.67
N LEU A 166 -0.68 -2.63 -20.61
CA LEU A 166 -1.43 -3.49 -19.70
C LEU A 166 -2.72 -3.97 -20.36
N ARG A 167 -2.97 -5.27 -20.28
CA ARG A 167 -4.20 -5.92 -20.74
C ARG A 167 -5.40 -5.53 -19.87
N PRO A 168 -6.64 -5.66 -20.36
CA PRO A 168 -7.83 -5.38 -19.56
C PRO A 168 -7.87 -6.16 -18.23
N THR A 169 -7.49 -7.43 -18.24
CA THR A 169 -7.41 -8.26 -17.03
C THR A 169 -6.33 -7.75 -16.05
N GLU A 170 -5.18 -7.29 -16.56
CA GLU A 170 -4.13 -6.70 -15.73
C GLU A 170 -4.59 -5.38 -15.10
N LEU A 171 -5.29 -4.52 -15.86
CA LEU A 171 -5.89 -3.31 -15.33
C LEU A 171 -6.95 -3.62 -14.26
N GLN A 172 -7.74 -4.68 -14.43
CA GLN A 172 -8.70 -5.13 -13.42
C GLN A 172 -8.01 -5.58 -12.13
N VAL A 173 -7.00 -6.45 -12.25
CA VAL A 173 -6.21 -6.92 -11.08
C VAL A 173 -5.56 -5.73 -10.38
N LEU A 174 -4.96 -4.82 -11.16
CA LEU A 174 -4.32 -3.62 -10.64
C LEU A 174 -5.33 -2.69 -9.93
N ALA A 175 -6.57 -2.62 -10.41
CA ALA A 175 -7.66 -1.88 -9.76
C ALA A 175 -8.08 -2.50 -8.42
N ASP A 176 -8.08 -3.82 -8.30
CA ASP A 176 -8.35 -4.49 -7.04
C ASP A 176 -7.19 -4.30 -6.03
N ILE A 177 -5.94 -4.39 -6.49
CA ILE A 177 -4.75 -4.05 -5.69
C ILE A 177 -4.83 -2.59 -5.23
N ARG A 178 -5.26 -1.67 -6.10
CA ARG A 178 -5.45 -0.26 -5.75
C ARG A 178 -6.47 -0.06 -4.63
N LYS A 179 -7.57 -0.82 -4.60
CA LYS A 179 -8.56 -0.79 -3.50
C LYS A 179 -7.90 -1.22 -2.18
N PHE A 180 -7.11 -2.30 -2.21
CA PHE A 180 -6.32 -2.74 -1.06
C PHE A 180 -5.36 -1.65 -0.57
N LEU A 181 -4.52 -1.12 -1.45
CA LEU A 181 -3.53 -0.09 -1.10
C LEU A 181 -4.15 1.22 -0.61
N GLN A 182 -5.39 1.52 -1.03
CA GLN A 182 -6.11 2.72 -0.59
C GLN A 182 -6.42 2.70 0.91
N VAL A 183 -6.78 1.54 1.47
CA VAL A 183 -7.17 1.41 2.89
C VAL A 183 -6.06 1.89 3.84
N PRO A 184 -4.84 1.32 3.81
CA PRO A 184 -3.75 1.82 4.64
C PRO A 184 -3.39 3.27 4.27
N HIS A 185 -3.52 3.68 2.99
CA HIS A 185 -3.24 5.06 2.53
C HIS A 185 -4.05 6.09 3.31
N VAL A 186 -5.37 5.90 3.36
CA VAL A 186 -6.26 6.82 4.07
C VAL A 186 -5.98 6.83 5.57
N VAL A 187 -5.73 5.67 6.18
CA VAL A 187 -5.41 5.58 7.61
C VAL A 187 -4.11 6.31 7.94
N GLN A 188 -3.07 6.14 7.12
CA GLN A 188 -1.80 6.81 7.32
C GLN A 188 -1.92 8.34 7.13
N GLU A 189 -2.67 8.80 6.15
CA GLU A 189 -2.92 10.24 5.93
C GLU A 189 -3.66 10.86 7.11
N LEU A 190 -4.64 10.16 7.67
CA LEU A 190 -5.34 10.60 8.88
C LEU A 190 -4.36 10.82 10.04
N VAL A 191 -3.46 9.86 10.30
CA VAL A 191 -2.44 9.97 11.36
C VAL A 191 -1.45 11.09 11.08
N SER A 192 -1.07 11.28 9.83
CA SER A 192 -0.06 12.27 9.43
C SER A 192 -0.61 13.70 9.49
N ALA A 193 -1.93 13.88 9.39
CA ALA A 193 -2.59 15.17 9.51
C ALA A 193 -2.76 15.65 10.96
N GLU A 194 -2.64 14.74 11.94
CA GLU A 194 -2.81 15.05 13.35
C GLU A 194 -1.71 16.00 13.86
N LYS A 195 -2.13 17.14 14.42
CA LYS A 195 -1.24 18.12 15.06
C LYS A 195 -1.03 17.85 16.55
N THR A 196 -1.62 16.76 17.06
CA THR A 196 -1.61 16.39 18.47
C THR A 196 -0.87 15.06 18.67
N PRO A 197 -0.39 14.73 19.89
CA PRO A 197 0.28 13.46 20.14
C PRO A 197 -0.56 12.27 19.68
N THR A 198 -0.06 11.52 18.70
CA THR A 198 -0.80 10.42 18.04
C THR A 198 -0.67 9.08 18.75
N LEU A 199 0.15 9.00 19.81
CA LEU A 199 0.46 7.73 20.49
C LEU A 199 -0.79 7.05 21.07
N SER A 200 -1.77 7.83 21.51
CA SER A 200 -3.07 7.39 22.01
C SER A 200 -4.00 6.85 20.92
N LEU A 201 -3.76 7.22 19.65
CA LEU A 201 -4.57 6.80 18.51
C LEU A 201 -4.05 5.49 17.90
N VAL A 202 -2.79 5.13 18.15
CA VAL A 202 -2.13 3.98 17.49
C VAL A 202 -2.91 2.68 17.66
N LEU A 203 -3.32 2.31 18.89
CA LEU A 203 -4.07 1.07 19.14
C LEU A 203 -5.46 1.07 18.49
N PRO A 204 -6.30 2.12 18.67
CA PRO A 204 -7.56 2.24 17.93
C PRO A 204 -7.41 2.15 16.41
N LEU A 205 -6.33 2.72 15.86
CA LEU A 205 -6.07 2.71 14.42
C LEU A 205 -5.63 1.34 13.90
N TYR A 206 -4.90 0.55 14.70
CA TYR A 206 -4.66 -0.86 14.37
C TYR A 206 -5.97 -1.63 14.24
N GLU A 207 -6.83 -1.55 15.26
CA GLU A 207 -8.11 -2.25 15.28
C GLU A 207 -9.00 -1.83 14.11
N GLN A 208 -9.10 -0.52 13.85
CA GLN A 208 -9.87 0.00 12.72
C GLN A 208 -9.29 -0.45 11.37
N LEU A 209 -7.96 -0.42 11.19
CA LEU A 209 -7.30 -0.85 9.97
C LEU A 209 -7.53 -2.35 9.71
N ILE A 210 -7.39 -3.18 10.74
CA ILE A 210 -7.66 -4.64 10.67
C ILE A 210 -9.09 -4.89 10.20
N VAL A 211 -10.08 -4.27 10.84
CA VAL A 211 -11.50 -4.43 10.47
C VAL A 211 -11.76 -3.98 9.02
N MET A 212 -11.16 -2.86 8.58
CA MET A 212 -11.30 -2.41 7.20
C MET A 212 -10.70 -3.38 6.19
N LEU A 213 -9.56 -3.99 6.52
CA LEU A 213 -8.92 -4.99 5.66
C LEU A 213 -9.70 -6.31 5.62
N ASP A 214 -10.24 -6.77 6.75
CA ASP A 214 -11.06 -7.98 6.79
C ASP A 214 -12.33 -7.83 5.95
N ASN A 215 -13.03 -6.70 6.10
CA ASN A 215 -14.19 -6.37 5.25
C ASN A 215 -13.80 -6.31 3.76
N LEU A 216 -12.59 -5.81 3.44
CA LEU A 216 -12.12 -5.77 2.06
C LEU A 216 -11.78 -7.17 1.53
N ALA A 217 -11.25 -8.07 2.37
CA ALA A 217 -10.98 -9.46 1.99
C ALA A 217 -12.27 -10.20 1.59
N GLU A 218 -13.40 -9.89 2.22
CA GLU A 218 -14.71 -10.41 1.82
C GLU A 218 -15.17 -9.86 0.47
N GLN A 219 -14.88 -8.58 0.18
CA GLN A 219 -15.24 -7.92 -1.08
C GLN A 219 -14.32 -8.34 -2.25
N LEU A 220 -13.07 -8.71 -1.96
CA LEU A 220 -12.05 -9.10 -2.92
C LEU A 220 -11.59 -10.54 -2.65
N PRO A 221 -12.46 -11.55 -2.85
CA PRO A 221 -12.16 -12.93 -2.50
C PRO A 221 -10.94 -13.49 -3.24
N LYS A 222 -10.57 -12.93 -4.40
CA LYS A 222 -9.35 -13.30 -5.16
C LYS A 222 -8.06 -12.81 -4.51
N LEU A 223 -8.11 -11.75 -3.70
CA LEU A 223 -6.96 -11.18 -2.97
C LEU A 223 -6.98 -11.53 -1.47
N ALA A 224 -8.00 -12.28 -1.01
CA ALA A 224 -8.26 -12.50 0.40
C ALA A 224 -7.08 -13.14 1.14
N HIS A 225 -6.35 -14.07 0.52
CA HIS A 225 -5.17 -14.70 1.14
C HIS A 225 -4.07 -13.69 1.47
N ALA A 226 -3.80 -12.77 0.54
CA ALA A 226 -2.78 -11.72 0.73
C ALA A 226 -3.24 -10.64 1.72
N ILE A 227 -4.51 -10.25 1.68
CA ILE A 227 -5.07 -9.28 2.64
C ILE A 227 -5.02 -9.87 4.06
N LYS A 228 -5.38 -11.14 4.23
CA LYS A 228 -5.28 -11.84 5.53
C LYS A 228 -3.84 -11.93 6.03
N ALA A 229 -2.87 -12.19 5.15
CA ALA A 229 -1.46 -12.16 5.53
C ALA A 229 -1.03 -10.77 6.07
N ALA A 230 -1.56 -9.70 5.49
CA ALA A 230 -1.38 -8.33 5.99
C ALA A 230 -2.02 -8.14 7.38
N THR A 231 -3.27 -8.57 7.56
CA THR A 231 -3.99 -8.48 8.84
C THR A 231 -3.25 -9.22 9.95
N THR A 232 -2.81 -10.46 9.71
CA THR A 232 -2.05 -11.25 10.69
C THR A 232 -0.76 -10.54 11.12
N LYS A 233 -0.08 -9.83 10.21
CA LYS A 233 1.09 -9.00 10.56
C LYS A 233 0.69 -7.80 11.41
N LEU A 234 -0.42 -7.13 11.10
CA LEU A 234 -0.91 -6.02 11.92
C LEU A 234 -1.25 -6.49 13.33
N GLU A 235 -1.91 -7.64 13.48
CA GLU A 235 -2.23 -8.23 14.78
C GLU A 235 -0.96 -8.57 15.58
N GLU A 236 0.03 -9.21 14.95
CA GLU A 236 1.32 -9.53 15.57
C GLU A 236 1.99 -8.28 16.16
N TYR A 237 1.98 -7.18 15.40
CA TYR A 237 2.57 -5.92 15.84
C TYR A 237 1.68 -5.14 16.80
N MET A 238 0.35 -5.28 16.73
CA MET A 238 -0.59 -4.73 17.70
C MET A 238 -0.37 -5.38 19.07
N GLU A 239 -0.23 -6.70 19.15
CA GLU A 239 0.09 -7.42 20.39
C GLU A 239 1.43 -6.96 20.98
N LYS A 240 2.44 -6.79 20.13
CA LYS A 240 3.73 -6.22 20.55
C LYS A 240 3.60 -4.78 21.04
N THR A 241 2.69 -3.99 20.48
CA THR A 241 2.42 -2.60 20.87
C THR A 241 1.69 -2.54 22.22
N ARG A 242 0.79 -3.50 22.50
CA ARG A 242 0.09 -3.63 23.79
C ARG A 242 1.03 -3.86 24.98
N LYS A 243 2.23 -4.42 24.75
CA LYS A 243 3.26 -4.59 25.80
C LYS A 243 3.89 -3.28 26.27
N THR A 244 3.77 -2.20 25.50
CA THR A 244 4.36 -0.89 25.84
C THR A 244 3.35 -0.05 26.61
N PRO A 245 3.54 0.19 27.93
CA PRO A 245 2.56 0.87 28.78
C PRO A 245 2.33 2.34 28.37
N MET A 246 3.26 2.94 27.63
CA MET A 246 3.16 4.33 27.17
C MET A 246 1.93 4.61 26.31
N HIS A 247 1.41 3.62 25.57
CA HIS A 247 0.17 3.78 24.81
C HIS A 247 -1.04 3.98 25.74
N ILE A 248 -1.15 3.18 26.80
CA ILE A 248 -2.23 3.28 27.79
C ILE A 248 -2.16 4.62 28.51
N PHE A 249 -0.96 5.03 28.95
CA PHE A 249 -0.78 6.33 29.60
C PHE A 249 -1.19 7.50 28.69
N ALA A 250 -0.81 7.45 27.40
CA ALA A 250 -1.21 8.47 26.44
C ALA A 250 -2.73 8.52 26.23
N MET A 251 -3.39 7.36 26.14
CA MET A 251 -4.85 7.29 26.01
C MET A 251 -5.57 7.88 27.23
N MET A 252 -5.13 7.51 28.44
CA MET A 252 -5.69 8.05 29.68
C MET A 252 -5.47 9.56 29.80
N PHE A 253 -4.28 10.04 29.47
CA PHE A 253 -3.97 11.47 29.53
C PHE A 253 -4.83 12.28 28.55
N GLN A 254 -5.00 11.81 27.31
CA GLN A 254 -5.84 12.49 26.33
C GLN A 254 -7.32 12.52 26.76
N LEU A 255 -7.82 11.42 27.33
CA LEU A 255 -9.19 11.37 27.88
C LEU A 255 -9.37 12.38 29.03
N TYR A 256 -8.40 12.43 29.95
CA TYR A 256 -8.41 13.37 31.07
C TYR A 256 -8.38 14.83 30.61
N CYS A 257 -7.51 15.19 29.67
CA CYS A 257 -7.47 16.54 29.09
C CYS A 257 -8.78 16.91 28.39
N ARG A 258 -9.42 15.98 27.65
CA ARG A 258 -10.72 16.24 27.03
C ARG A 258 -11.78 16.54 28.07
N ILE A 259 -11.89 15.73 29.13
CA ILE A 259 -12.88 15.92 30.20
C ILE A 259 -12.70 17.30 30.87
N LEU A 260 -11.46 17.70 31.18
CA LEU A 260 -11.20 19.01 31.79
C LEU A 260 -11.65 20.18 30.90
N ILE A 261 -11.43 20.10 29.58
CA ILE A 261 -11.85 21.14 28.63
C ILE A 261 -13.37 21.22 28.53
N THR A 262 -14.09 20.09 28.57
CA THR A 262 -15.57 20.09 28.45
C THR A 262 -16.30 20.54 29.72
N VAL A 263 -15.61 20.51 30.87
CA VAL A 263 -16.18 20.87 32.19
C VAL A 263 -15.79 22.31 32.60
N SER A 264 -14.97 22.99 31.81
CA SER A 264 -14.56 24.40 32.00
C SER A 264 -15.35 25.33 31.07
#